data_AF-A0A2N2N4F2-F1
#
_entry.id   AF-A0A2N2N4F2-F1
#
_cell.length_a   1.000
_cell.length_b   1.000
_cell.length_c   1.000
_cell.angle_alpha   90.00
_cell.angle_beta   90.00
_cell.angle_gamma   90.00
#
_symmetry.space_group_name_H-M   'P 1'
#
loop_
_entity.id
_entity.type
_entity.pdbx_description
1 polymer ?
#
loop_
_entity_poly.entity_id
_entity_poly.type
_entity_poly.pdbx_seq_one_letter_code
_entity_poly.pdbx_strand_id
1 'polypeptide(L)' 'MVKIDHRKILKHLYHPSSKSPSIVEVPAMNYLMIDGIGKPDGDQFQQAAGLLYPLAYTLK' A
#
# COMPACT_ATOMS: atom_id res chain seq x y z
N MET A 1 14.86 9.56 -13.85
CA MET A 1 13.77 8.61 -13.51
C MET A 1 12.49 9.41 -13.31
N VAL A 2 11.40 9.06 -13.99
CA VAL A 2 10.11 9.77 -13.85
C VAL A 2 9.54 9.45 -12.48
N LYS A 3 9.11 10.48 -11.73
CA LYS A 3 8.47 10.30 -10.43
C LYS A 3 7.05 9.76 -10.63
N ILE A 4 6.83 8.51 -10.25
CA ILE A 4 5.51 7.87 -10.29
C ILE A 4 4.78 8.19 -8.98
N ASP A 5 3.57 8.74 -9.07
CA ASP A 5 2.66 8.96 -7.93
C ASP A 5 1.33 8.26 -8.22
N HIS A 6 1.19 7.03 -7.70
CA HIS A 6 0.00 6.21 -7.94
C HIS A 6 -1.29 6.87 -7.43
N ARG A 7 -1.22 7.75 -6.41
CA ARG A 7 -2.40 8.47 -5.92
C ARG A 7 -2.96 9.46 -6.93
N LYS A 8 -2.10 9.98 -7.82
CA LYS A 8 -2.49 10.88 -8.91
C LYS A 8 -2.93 10.13 -10.16
N ILE A 9 -2.28 9.01 -10.47
CA ILE A 9 -2.55 8.20 -11.66
C ILE A 9 -3.82 7.35 -11.47
N LEU A 10 -4.00 6.74 -10.30
CA LEU A 10 -5.09 5.82 -9.96
C LEU A 10 -6.06 6.45 -8.95
N LYS A 11 -6.49 7.69 -9.18
CA LYS A 11 -7.37 8.44 -8.24
C LYS A 11 -8.62 7.68 -7.82
N HIS A 12 -9.21 6.90 -8.71
CA HIS A 12 -10.40 6.10 -8.42
C HIS A 12 -10.16 5.02 -7.34
N LEU A 13 -8.92 4.56 -7.14
CA LEU A 13 -8.55 3.62 -6.08
C LEU A 13 -8.15 4.31 -4.77
N TYR A 14 -7.48 5.48 -4.85
CA TYR A 14 -6.92 6.17 -3.67
C TYR A 14 -7.77 7.31 -3.12
N HIS A 15 -8.73 7.81 -3.90
CA HIS A 15 -9.66 8.88 -3.52
C HIS A 15 -11.10 8.55 -3.95
N PRO A 16 -11.67 7.42 -3.48
CA PRO A 16 -13.06 7.08 -3.79
C PRO A 16 -14.04 8.06 -3.12
N SER A 17 -15.26 8.15 -3.67
CA SER A 17 -16.34 8.94 -3.08
C SER A 17 -16.82 8.29 -1.78
N SER A 18 -16.98 9.07 -0.72
CA SER A 18 -17.57 8.59 0.55
C SER A 18 -19.10 8.46 0.49
N LYS A 19 -19.74 8.93 -0.58
CA LYS A 19 -21.21 8.99 -0.68
C LYS A 19 -21.85 7.63 -0.94
N SER A 20 -21.14 6.74 -1.63
CA SER A 20 -21.65 5.43 -2.01
C SER A 20 -20.51 4.48 -2.35
N PRO A 21 -20.62 3.19 -2.03
CA PRO A 21 -19.72 2.16 -2.55
C PRO A 21 -19.71 2.15 -4.09
N SER A 22 -18.59 1.77 -4.68
CA SER A 22 -18.43 1.62 -6.12
C SER A 22 -17.60 0.39 -6.45
N ILE A 23 -17.95 -0.30 -7.53
CA ILE A 23 -17.11 -1.37 -8.10
C ILE A 23 -15.92 -0.70 -8.80
N VAL A 24 -14.72 -1.23 -8.56
CA VAL A 24 -13.47 -0.75 -9.15
C VAL A 24 -12.67 -1.90 -9.71
N GLU A 25 -11.92 -1.64 -10.79
CA GLU A 25 -10.95 -2.59 -11.34
C GLU A 25 -9.56 -2.23 -10.82
N VAL A 26 -8.90 -3.20 -10.18
CA VAL A 26 -7.54 -3.03 -9.66
C VAL A 26 -6.57 -3.70 -10.64
N PRO A 27 -5.66 -2.95 -11.29
CA PRO A 27 -4.67 -3.56 -12.18
C PRO A 27 -3.66 -4.38 -11.38
N ALA A 28 -3.00 -5.32 -12.03
CA ALA A 28 -1.87 -6.03 -11.43
C ALA A 28 -0.76 -5.04 -11.03
N MET A 29 -0.24 -5.17 -9.82
CA MET A 29 0.75 -4.26 -9.23
C MET A 29 1.79 -5.04 -8.43
N ASN A 30 2.98 -4.45 -8.33
CA ASN A 30 4.08 -5.03 -7.57
C ASN A 30 4.09 -4.47 -6.15
N TYR A 31 4.16 -5.36 -5.16
CA TYR A 31 4.18 -5.00 -3.75
C TYR A 31 5.29 -5.73 -3.01
N LEU A 32 5.86 -5.06 -2.01
CA LEU A 32 6.59 -5.71 -0.95
C LEU A 32 5.58 -6.10 0.12
N MET A 33 5.61 -7.37 0.54
CA MET A 33 4.66 -7.92 1.50
C MET A 33 5.40 -8.79 2.52
N ILE A 34 4.88 -8.81 3.75
CA ILE A 34 5.32 -9.70 4.82
C ILE A 34 4.05 -10.32 5.39
N ASP A 35 3.97 -11.66 5.35
CA ASP A 35 2.86 -12.39 5.96
C ASP A 35 2.99 -12.35 7.49
N GLY A 36 1.85 -12.27 8.17
CA GLY A 36 1.81 -12.17 9.62
C GLY A 36 0.46 -12.57 10.19
N ILE A 37 0.44 -12.79 11.51
CA ILE A 37 -0.75 -13.15 12.28
C ILE A 37 -0.78 -12.35 13.59
N GLY A 38 -1.94 -12.28 14.23
CA GLY A 38 -2.10 -11.61 15.53
C GLY A 38 -2.66 -10.20 15.39
N LYS A 39 -2.45 -9.37 16.42
CA LYS A 39 -3.07 -8.05 16.50
C LYS A 39 -2.24 -6.97 15.81
N PRO A 40 -2.86 -5.97 15.15
CA PRO A 40 -2.15 -4.87 14.50
C PRO A 40 -1.37 -3.96 15.47
N ASP A 41 -1.77 -3.89 16.74
CA ASP A 41 -1.08 -3.14 17.79
C ASP A 41 0.09 -3.93 18.41
N GLY A 42 0.31 -5.17 18.00
CA GLY A 42 1.39 -6.02 18.49
C GLY A 42 2.74 -5.77 17.83
N ASP A 43 3.80 -6.15 18.54
CA ASP A 43 5.19 -5.93 18.13
C ASP A 43 5.52 -6.50 16.74
N GLN A 44 4.95 -7.66 16.38
CA GLN A 44 5.19 -8.30 15.08
C GLN A 44 4.73 -7.42 13.91
N PHE A 45 3.54 -6.80 14.01
CA PHE A 45 3.05 -5.90 12.97
C PHE A 45 3.91 -4.64 12.90
N GLN A 46 4.25 -4.06 14.04
CA GLN A 46 5.08 -2.84 14.09
C GLN A 46 6.46 -3.06 13.48
N GLN A 47 7.08 -4.21 13.77
CA GLN A 47 8.36 -4.59 13.17
C GLN A 47 8.23 -4.82 11.66
N ALA A 48 7.22 -5.57 11.20
CA ALA A 48 6.99 -5.82 9.78
C ALA A 48 6.77 -4.53 8.99
N ALA A 49 5.90 -3.64 9.49
CA ALA A 49 5.65 -2.33 8.88
C ALA A 49 6.91 -1.46 8.87
N GLY A 50 7.67 -1.46 9.96
CA GLY A 50 8.94 -0.74 10.09
C GLY A 50 10.02 -1.21 9.12
N LEU A 51 10.04 -2.49 8.75
CA LEU A 51 11.00 -3.07 7.80
C LEU A 51 10.64 -2.78 6.34
N LEU A 52 9.36 -2.71 5.99
CA LEU A 52 8.93 -2.46 4.61
C LEU A 52 9.39 -1.09 4.09
N TYR A 53 9.40 -0.06 4.94
CA TYR A 53 9.77 1.30 4.55
C TYR A 53 11.24 1.43 4.07
N PRO A 54 12.27 1.03 4.84
CA PRO A 54 13.66 1.11 4.37
C PRO A 54 13.87 0.25 3.12
N LEU A 55 13.30 -0.96 3.04
CA LEU A 55 13.41 -1.81 1.86
C LEU A 55 12.87 -1.14 0.60
N ALA A 56 11.70 -0.50 0.69
CA ALA A 56 11.09 0.21 -0.44
C ALA A 56 11.95 1.40 -0.92
N TYR A 57 12.65 2.08 -0.01
CA TYR A 57 13.51 3.22 -0.36
C TYR A 57 14.92 2.80 -0.81
N THR A 58 15.42 1.65 -0.36
CA THR A 58 16.69 1.08 -0.84
C THR A 58 16.55 0.48 -2.23
N LEU A 59 15.40 -0.10 -2.57
CA LEU A 59 15.11 -0.67 -3.90
C LEU A 59 14.79 0.38 -4.98
N LYS A 60 14.79 1.66 -4.63
CA LYS A 60 14.36 2.78 -5.48
C LYS A 60 15.38 3.15 -6.55
#